data_AF-A0A4R1AM83-F1
#
_entry.id   AF-A0A4R1AM83-F1
#
_cell.length_a   1.000
_cell.length_b   1.000
_cell.length_c   1.000
_cell.angle_alpha   90.00
_cell.angle_beta   90.00
_cell.angle_gamma   90.00
#
_symmetry.space_group_name_H-M   'P 1'
#
loop_
_entity.id
_entity.type
_entity.pdbx_description
1 polymer ?
#
loop_
_entity_poly.entity_id
_entity_poly.type
_entity_poly.pdbx_seq_one_letter_code
_entity_poly.pdbx_strand_id
1 'polypeptide(L)'
;MSVTEQQPQPTDEPTIGRLVADASRDISSLVQAEIQLAKSELRVSAKAAGLGTGLLAASAFLGLLIIVLGSIAAAYFLTMTGLHPAWCFLIVTGFYLVLMLLLVFIGIRKLKKIKAPEKTIATAKEIPAALKGQTRPTR
;
A
#
# COMPACT_ATOMS: atom_id res chain seq x y z
N MET A 1 -8.43 -24.58 -74.61
CA MET A 1 -8.74 -25.08 -73.25
C MET A 1 -7.44 -25.54 -72.61
N SER A 2 -6.76 -24.66 -71.89
CA SER A 2 -5.57 -24.99 -71.09
C SER A 2 -6.03 -25.13 -69.64
N VAL A 3 -6.26 -26.37 -69.22
CA VAL A 3 -6.51 -26.70 -67.81
C VAL A 3 -5.18 -26.57 -67.10
N THR A 4 -5.01 -25.49 -66.34
CA THR A 4 -3.91 -25.35 -65.39
C THR A 4 -4.15 -26.36 -64.27
N GLU A 5 -3.37 -27.45 -64.24
CA GLU A 5 -3.34 -28.37 -63.10
C GLU A 5 -2.84 -27.61 -61.86
N GLN A 6 -3.76 -27.36 -60.93
CA GLN A 6 -3.43 -26.96 -59.57
C GLN A 6 -2.72 -28.15 -58.90
N GLN A 7 -1.40 -28.05 -58.74
CA GLN A 7 -0.65 -28.98 -57.90
C GLN A 7 -1.21 -28.99 -56.47
N PRO A 8 -1.40 -30.16 -55.84
CA PRO A 8 -1.84 -30.26 -54.47
C PRO A 8 -0.76 -29.68 -53.56
N GLN A 9 -1.11 -28.67 -52.76
CA GLN A 9 -0.29 -28.20 -51.65
C GLN A 9 0.00 -29.39 -50.73
N PRO A 10 1.26 -29.66 -50.35
CA PRO A 10 1.57 -30.76 -49.45
C PRO A 10 0.88 -30.49 -48.12
N THR A 11 0.00 -31.40 -47.72
CA THR A 11 -0.62 -31.41 -46.39
C THR A 11 0.46 -31.82 -45.40
N ASP A 12 1.04 -30.81 -44.75
CA ASP A 12 2.05 -30.97 -43.70
C ASP A 12 1.36 -31.67 -42.51
N GLU A 13 1.56 -32.98 -42.38
CA GLU A 13 1.02 -33.77 -41.25
C GLU A 13 1.52 -33.17 -39.93
N PRO A 14 0.67 -33.06 -38.90
CA PRO A 14 1.09 -32.50 -37.62
C PRO A 14 2.17 -33.38 -36.98
N THR A 15 3.42 -32.93 -37.06
CA THR A 15 4.55 -33.56 -36.39
C THR A 15 4.49 -33.29 -34.88
N ILE A 16 4.91 -34.26 -34.06
CA ILE A 16 4.99 -34.13 -32.58
C ILE A 16 5.74 -32.85 -32.16
N GLY A 17 6.77 -32.47 -32.92
CA GLY A 17 7.53 -31.23 -32.68
C GLY A 17 6.71 -29.95 -32.87
N ARG A 18 5.77 -29.95 -33.81
CA ARG A 18 4.85 -28.82 -34.06
C ARG A 18 3.83 -28.68 -32.93
N LEU A 19 3.27 -29.79 -32.45
CA LEU A 19 2.34 -29.81 -31.31
C LEU A 19 2.97 -29.30 -30.01
N VAL A 20 4.22 -29.70 -29.73
CA VAL A 20 4.98 -29.20 -28.56
C VAL A 20 5.31 -27.71 -28.69
N ALA A 21 5.68 -27.26 -29.89
CA ALA A 21 5.95 -25.85 -30.15
C ALA A 21 4.68 -24.99 -30.00
N ASP A 22 3.52 -25.47 -30.46
CA ASP A 22 2.24 -24.79 -30.32
C ASP A 22 1.78 -24.74 -28.86
N ALA A 23 1.86 -25.84 -28.11
CA ALA A 23 1.54 -25.86 -26.68
C ALA A 23 2.44 -24.92 -25.85
N SER A 24 3.74 -24.86 -26.17
CA SER A 24 4.69 -23.93 -25.53
C SER A 24 4.34 -22.47 -25.83
N ARG A 25 3.89 -22.18 -27.05
CA ARG A 25 3.44 -20.85 -27.47
C ARG A 25 2.14 -20.45 -26.77
N ASP A 26 1.21 -21.37 -26.59
CA ASP A 26 -0.04 -21.14 -25.88
C ASP A 26 0.21 -20.84 -24.40
N ILE A 27 1.05 -21.63 -23.72
CA ILE A 27 1.45 -21.36 -22.33
C ILE A 27 2.13 -19.99 -22.22
N SER A 28 3.04 -19.67 -23.15
CA SER A 28 3.70 -18.37 -23.17
C SER A 28 2.70 -17.22 -23.35
N SER A 29 1.66 -17.42 -24.15
CA SER A 29 0.60 -16.43 -24.36
C SER A 29 -0.25 -16.23 -23.10
N LEU A 30 -0.58 -17.29 -22.36
CA LEU A 30 -1.31 -17.22 -21.10
C LEU A 30 -0.52 -16.46 -20.04
N VAL A 31 0.78 -16.77 -19.90
CA VAL A 31 1.66 -16.08 -18.96
C VAL A 31 1.75 -14.59 -19.31
N GLN A 32 1.88 -14.24 -20.59
CA GLN A 32 1.86 -12.84 -21.01
C GLN A 32 0.52 -12.16 -20.72
N ALA A 33 -0.61 -12.85 -20.91
CA ALA A 33 -1.93 -12.33 -20.59
C ALA A 33 -2.09 -12.05 -19.10
N GLU A 34 -1.66 -12.97 -18.23
CA GLU A 34 -1.71 -12.81 -16.78
C GLU A 34 -0.85 -11.63 -16.31
N ILE A 35 0.36 -11.48 -16.88
CA ILE A 35 1.23 -10.33 -16.59
C ILE A 35 0.57 -9.02 -17.04
N GLN A 36 -0.07 -9.00 -18.22
CA GLN A 36 -0.77 -7.80 -18.70
C GLN A 36 -1.95 -7.44 -17.79
N LEU A 37 -2.70 -8.44 -17.33
CA LEU A 37 -3.81 -8.25 -16.41
C LEU A 37 -3.32 -7.73 -15.06
N ALA A 38 -2.34 -8.40 -14.44
CA ALA A 38 -1.73 -7.96 -13.19
C ALA A 38 -1.15 -6.55 -13.30
N LYS A 39 -0.49 -6.21 -14.42
CA LYS A 39 0.02 -4.86 -14.68
C LYS A 39 -1.12 -3.84 -14.78
N SER A 40 -2.27 -4.19 -15.35
CA SER A 40 -3.43 -3.30 -15.43
C SER A 40 -4.03 -3.04 -14.05
N GLU A 41 -4.17 -4.08 -13.22
CA GLU A 41 -4.72 -3.98 -11.86
C GLU A 41 -3.78 -3.22 -10.93
N LEU A 42 -2.47 -3.48 -11.02
CA LEU A 42 -1.44 -2.75 -10.29
C LEU A 42 -1.41 -1.27 -10.70
N ARG A 43 -1.61 -0.94 -11.98
CA ARG A 43 -1.69 0.48 -12.42
C ARG A 43 -2.89 1.20 -11.83
N VAL A 44 -4.06 0.57 -11.81
CA VAL A 44 -5.27 1.14 -11.18
C VAL A 44 -5.04 1.34 -9.69
N SER A 45 -4.52 0.32 -9.01
CA SER A 45 -4.21 0.35 -7.58
C SER A 45 -3.16 1.40 -7.24
N ALA A 46 -2.08 1.49 -8.02
CA ALA A 46 -1.02 2.48 -7.83
C ALA A 46 -1.53 3.91 -8.05
N LYS A 47 -2.41 4.13 -9.05
CA LYS A 47 -3.02 5.44 -9.28
C LYS A 47 -3.94 5.84 -8.12
N ALA A 48 -4.78 4.92 -7.65
CA ALA A 48 -5.66 5.15 -6.51
C ALA A 48 -4.86 5.42 -5.22
N ALA A 49 -3.85 4.61 -4.94
CA ALA A 49 -2.95 4.78 -3.81
C ALA A 49 -2.16 6.10 -3.90
N GLY A 50 -1.70 6.47 -5.11
CA GLY A 50 -1.01 7.73 -5.37
C GLY A 50 -1.90 8.94 -5.13
N LEU A 51 -3.13 8.94 -5.66
CA LEU A 51 -4.11 10.00 -5.39
C LEU A 51 -4.47 10.07 -3.90
N GLY A 52 -4.76 8.93 -3.28
CA GLY A 52 -5.08 8.87 -1.86
C GLY A 52 -3.95 9.42 -1.00
N THR A 53 -2.73 8.96 -1.21
CA THR A 53 -1.56 9.44 -0.46
C THR A 53 -1.29 10.93 -0.71
N GLY A 54 -1.43 11.38 -1.97
CA GLY A 54 -1.27 12.79 -2.33
C GLY A 54 -2.32 13.69 -1.66
N LEU A 55 -3.58 13.27 -1.65
CA LEU A 55 -4.66 14.00 -0.95
C LEU A 55 -4.42 14.03 0.56
N LEU A 56 -4.04 12.91 1.16
CA LEU A 56 -3.75 12.83 2.59
C LEU A 56 -2.56 13.72 2.98
N ALA A 57 -1.50 13.75 2.16
CA ALA A 57 -0.37 14.64 2.37
C ALA A 57 -0.78 16.12 2.25
N ALA A 58 -1.58 16.46 1.23
CA ALA A 58 -2.11 17.81 1.05
C ALA A 58 -3.01 18.23 2.21
N SER A 59 -3.90 17.35 2.69
CA SER A 59 -4.75 17.60 3.85
C SER A 59 -3.94 17.78 5.13
N ALA A 60 -2.88 16.98 5.34
CA ALA A 60 -1.99 17.16 6.48
C ALA A 60 -1.27 18.51 6.44
N PHE A 61 -0.78 18.92 5.26
CA PHE A 61 -0.13 20.22 5.06
C PHE A 61 -1.11 21.39 5.28
N LEU A 62 -2.30 21.34 4.67
CA LEU A 62 -3.34 22.35 4.89
C LEU A 62 -3.77 22.40 6.37
N GLY A 63 -3.91 21.23 7.02
CA GLY A 63 -4.20 21.15 8.44
C GLY A 63 -3.15 21.86 9.29
N LEU A 64 -1.86 21.69 8.98
CA LEU A 64 -0.79 22.42 9.63
C LEU A 64 -0.92 23.93 9.44
N LEU A 65 -1.19 24.40 8.21
CA LEU A 65 -1.40 25.83 7.94
C LEU A 65 -2.60 26.39 8.71
N ILE A 66 -3.72 25.67 8.73
CA ILE A 66 -4.92 26.06 9.47
C ILE A 66 -4.63 26.14 10.97
N ILE A 67 -3.88 25.20 11.53
CA ILE A 67 -3.49 25.24 12.95
C ILE A 67 -2.65 26.49 13.23
N VAL A 68 -1.65 26.81 12.40
CA VAL A 68 -0.79 27.99 12.60
C VAL A 68 -1.60 29.29 12.49
N LEU A 69 -2.30 29.48 11.37
CA LEU A 69 -3.08 30.69 11.14
C LEU A 69 -4.23 30.81 12.14
N GLY A 70 -4.91 29.71 12.43
CA GLY A 70 -5.98 29.62 13.41
C GLY A 70 -5.51 29.95 14.83
N SER A 71 -4.28 29.57 15.20
CA SER A 71 -3.69 29.93 16.50
C SER A 71 -3.48 31.43 16.64
N ILE A 72 -2.97 32.07 15.58
CA ILE A 72 -2.77 33.52 15.54
C ILE A 72 -4.13 34.22 15.59
N ALA A 73 -5.09 33.77 14.77
CA ALA A 73 -6.44 34.31 14.75
C ALA A 73 -7.13 34.17 16.12
N ALA A 74 -7.02 33.01 16.77
CA ALA A 74 -7.59 32.78 18.10
C ALA A 74 -6.95 33.68 19.16
N ALA A 75 -5.63 33.86 19.13
CA ALA A 75 -4.94 34.75 20.06
C ALA A 75 -5.41 36.20 19.87
N TYR A 76 -5.50 36.70 18.64
CA TYR A 76 -6.03 38.03 18.35
C TYR A 76 -7.52 38.16 18.72
N PHE A 77 -8.32 37.13 18.48
CA PHE A 77 -9.72 37.14 18.91
C PHE A 77 -9.84 37.30 20.43
N LEU A 78 -8.99 36.62 21.21
CA LEU A 78 -8.93 36.79 22.66
C LEU A 78 -8.54 38.21 23.07
N THR A 79 -7.74 38.93 22.30
CA THR A 79 -7.39 40.33 22.63
C THR A 79 -8.62 41.25 22.65
N MET A 80 -9.70 40.90 21.95
CA MET A 80 -10.96 41.65 21.97
C MET A 80 -11.63 41.67 23.36
N THR A 81 -11.21 40.79 24.27
CA THR A 81 -11.66 40.78 25.68
C THR A 81 -10.93 41.82 26.55
N GLY A 82 -9.97 42.55 26.00
CA GLY A 82 -9.13 43.52 26.72
C GLY A 82 -7.88 42.91 27.36
N LEU A 83 -7.63 41.60 27.18
CA LEU A 83 -6.41 40.95 27.63
C LEU A 83 -5.19 41.45 26.82
N HIS A 84 -4.06 41.61 27.51
CA HIS A 84 -2.79 41.89 26.83
C HIS A 84 -2.44 40.75 25.86
N PRO A 85 -1.94 41.04 24.64
CA PRO A 85 -1.65 40.02 23.63
C PRO A 85 -0.82 38.85 24.15
N ALA A 86 0.21 39.11 24.97
CA ALA A 86 1.07 38.07 25.54
C ALA A 86 0.27 36.97 26.29
N TRP A 87 -0.74 37.36 27.08
CA TRP A 87 -1.58 36.40 27.79
C TRP A 87 -2.48 35.59 26.84
N CYS A 88 -2.95 36.21 25.78
CA CYS A 88 -3.78 35.54 24.77
C CYS A 88 -2.99 34.43 24.05
N PHE A 89 -1.76 34.73 23.63
CA PHE A 89 -0.87 33.73 23.03
C PHE A 89 -0.53 32.61 24.03
N LEU A 90 -0.24 32.94 25.30
CA LEU A 90 0.01 31.93 26.33
C LEU A 90 -1.20 31.01 26.57
N ILE A 91 -2.43 31.53 26.55
CA ILE A 91 -3.64 30.71 26.69
C ILE A 91 -3.77 29.72 25.53
N VAL A 92 -3.58 30.19 24.29
CA VAL A 92 -3.64 29.33 23.09
C VAL A 92 -2.53 28.27 23.13
N THR A 93 -1.31 28.64 23.52
CA THR A 93 -0.21 27.68 23.72
C THR A 93 -0.51 26.67 24.82
N GLY A 94 -1.06 27.14 25.96
CA GLY A 94 -1.46 26.29 27.07
C GLY A 94 -2.53 25.27 26.66
N PHE A 95 -3.50 25.68 25.85
CA PHE A 95 -4.50 24.78 25.26
C PHE A 95 -3.84 23.66 24.45
N TYR A 96 -2.89 23.99 23.57
CA TYR A 96 -2.18 22.96 22.80
C TYR A 96 -1.32 22.03 23.67
N LEU A 97 -0.71 22.53 24.74
CA LEU A 97 0.02 21.69 25.69
C LEU A 97 -0.90 20.66 26.34
N VAL A 98 -2.07 21.08 26.82
CA VAL A 98 -3.07 20.18 27.42
C VAL A 98 -3.56 19.15 26.39
N LEU A 99 -3.86 19.60 25.17
CA LEU A 99 -4.28 18.73 24.07
C LEU A 99 -3.19 17.69 23.73
N MET A 100 -1.93 18.11 23.64
CA MET A 100 -0.79 17.24 23.37
C MET A 100 -0.63 16.16 24.45
N LEU A 101 -0.69 16.52 25.73
CA LEU A 101 -0.63 15.56 26.83
C LEU A 101 -1.77 14.54 26.76
N LEU A 102 -2.99 14.98 26.45
CA LEU A 102 -4.15 14.10 26.30
C LEU A 102 -3.97 13.09 25.16
N LEU A 103 -3.52 13.56 23.99
CA LEU A 103 -3.30 12.71 22.82
C LEU A 103 -2.19 11.68 23.06
N VAL A 104 -1.06 12.10 23.64
CA VAL A 104 0.04 11.19 24.01
C VAL A 104 -0.45 10.14 24.99
N PHE A 105 -1.20 10.54 26.02
CA PHE A 105 -1.74 9.63 27.01
C PHE A 105 -2.69 8.59 26.41
N ILE A 106 -3.64 9.02 25.57
CA ILE A 106 -4.57 8.11 24.88
C ILE A 106 -3.80 7.18 23.92
N GLY A 107 -2.84 7.71 23.18
CA GLY A 107 -1.99 6.96 22.26
C GLY A 107 -1.23 5.84 22.97
N ILE A 108 -0.54 6.15 24.07
CA ILE A 108 0.16 5.17 24.90
C ILE A 108 -0.81 4.11 25.42
N ARG A 109 -2.00 4.49 25.89
CA ARG A 109 -3.00 3.53 26.37
C ARG A 109 -3.53 2.61 25.26
N LYS A 110 -3.70 3.14 24.04
CA LYS A 110 -4.12 2.32 22.88
C LYS A 110 -3.00 1.36 22.46
N LEU A 111 -1.77 1.83 22.35
CA LEU A 111 -0.62 0.98 21.98
C LEU A 111 -0.40 -0.14 23.01
N LYS A 112 -0.51 0.15 24.30
CA LYS A 112 -0.41 -0.87 25.36
C LYS A 112 -1.49 -1.95 25.30
N LYS A 113 -2.63 -1.69 24.65
CA LYS A 113 -3.70 -2.69 24.47
C LYS A 113 -3.46 -3.61 23.28
N ILE A 114 -2.56 -3.24 22.36
CA ILE A 114 -2.22 -4.09 21.21
C ILE A 114 -1.29 -5.19 21.72
N LYS A 115 -1.84 -6.40 21.89
CA LYS A 115 -1.02 -7.59 22.16
C LYS A 115 -0.21 -7.92 20.90
N ALA A 116 1.08 -8.19 21.07
CA ALA A 116 1.92 -8.64 19.97
C ALA A 116 1.34 -9.95 19.39
N PRO A 117 1.39 -10.17 18.06
CA PRO A 117 0.83 -11.37 17.45
C PRO A 117 1.68 -12.60 17.80
N GLU A 118 1.34 -13.25 18.92
CA GLU A 118 2.11 -14.36 19.51
C GLU A 118 2.32 -15.52 18.53
N LYS A 119 1.30 -15.87 17.74
CA LYS A 119 1.39 -16.95 16.74
C LYS A 119 2.36 -16.62 15.62
N THR A 120 2.31 -15.40 15.08
CA THR A 120 3.24 -14.96 14.03
C THR A 120 4.68 -14.91 14.55
N ILE A 121 4.87 -14.50 15.81
CA ILE A 121 6.19 -14.49 16.45
C ILE A 121 6.69 -15.92 16.70
N ALA A 122 5.82 -16.84 17.12
CA ALA A 122 6.16 -18.25 17.32
C ALA A 122 6.57 -18.91 16.00
N THR A 123 5.77 -18.78 14.94
CA THR A 123 6.09 -19.32 13.62
C THR A 123 7.38 -18.71 13.06
N ALA A 124 7.60 -17.40 13.22
CA ALA A 124 8.85 -16.76 12.78
C ALA A 124 10.10 -17.28 13.52
N LYS A 125 9.97 -17.69 14.79
CA LYS A 125 11.05 -18.31 15.57
C LYS A 125 11.33 -19.75 15.14
N GLU A 126 10.38 -20.44 14.52
CA GLU A 126 10.54 -21.80 14.01
C GLU A 126 11.21 -21.85 12.62
N ILE A 127 11.14 -20.77 11.84
CA ILE A 127 11.80 -20.64 10.53
C ILE A 127 13.31 -20.98 10.57
N PRO A 128 14.12 -20.44 11.49
CA PRO A 128 15.54 -20.81 11.57
C PRO A 128 15.77 -22.27 12.01
N ALA A 129 14.84 -22.90 12.74
CA ALA A 129 14.94 -24.32 13.10
C ALA A 129 14.62 -25.24 11.92
N ALA A 130 13.64 -24.86 11.09
CA ALA A 130 13.29 -25.55 9.84
C ALA A 130 14.41 -25.45 8.78
N LEU A 131 15.05 -24.28 8.66
CA LEU A 131 16.19 -24.07 7.76
C LEU A 131 17.49 -24.78 8.22
N LYS A 132 17.62 -25.08 9.52
CA LYS A 132 18.74 -25.87 10.07
C LYS A 132 18.61 -27.38 9.90
N GLY A 133 17.58 -27.87 9.20
CA GLY A 133 17.44 -29.29 8.86
C GLY A 133 17.19 -30.22 10.05
N GLN A 134 16.70 -29.70 11.18
CA GLN A 134 16.27 -30.55 12.30
C GLN A 134 14.83 -30.99 12.09
N THR A 135 14.64 -31.97 11.21
CA THR A 135 13.43 -32.80 11.24
C THR A 135 13.47 -33.62 12.53
N ARG A 136 12.66 -33.24 13.51
CA ARG A 136 12.41 -34.08 14.68
C ARG A 136 11.68 -35.33 14.17
N PRO A 137 12.24 -36.55 14.30
CA PRO A 137 11.55 -37.76 13.88
C PRO A 137 10.34 -37.95 14.80
N THR A 138 9.15 -37.85 14.23
CA THR A 138 7.90 -38.23 14.86
C THR A 138 7.88 -39.75 14.98
N ARG A 139 7.91 -40.26 16.21
CA ARG A 139 7.43 -41.61 16.54
C ARG A 139 5.97 -41.52 16.96
#